data_AF-A0A957WKY2-F1
#
_entry.id   AF-A0A957WKY2-F1
#
_cell.length_a   1.000
_cell.length_b   1.000
_cell.length_c   1.000
_cell.angle_alpha   90.00
_cell.angle_beta   90.00
_cell.angle_gamma   90.00
#
_symmetry.space_group_name_H-M   'P 1'
#
loop_
_entity.id
_entity.type
_entity.pdbx_description
1 polymer ?
#
loop_
_entity_poly.entity_id
_entity_poly.type
_entity_poly.pdbx_seq_one_letter_code
_entity_poly.pdbx_strand_id
1 'polypeptide(L)' 'MADPVVVIGAGIGGLSSAIHLAAAGQRVVIFEQNPAAGGTTHPGGGVPLVTLSGRVAAEMVMEDLDVV' A
#
# COMPACT_ATOMS: atom_id res chain seq x y z
N MET A 1 -5.77 -3.83 -22.87
CA MET A 1 -5.47 -3.39 -21.49
C MET A 1 -5.11 -4.63 -20.71
N ALA A 2 -3.98 -4.65 -19.98
CA ALA A 2 -3.58 -5.83 -19.22
C ALA A 2 -4.52 -6.06 -18.02
N ASP A 3 -4.67 -7.32 -17.61
CA ASP A 3 -5.40 -7.65 -16.38
C ASP A 3 -4.68 -7.05 -15.16
N PRO A 4 -5.42 -6.54 -14.16
CA PRO A 4 -4.82 -5.94 -12.98
C PRO A 4 -4.12 -6.99 -12.11
N VAL A 5 -3.04 -6.59 -11.45
CA VAL A 5 -2.40 -7.39 -10.40
C VAL A 5 -3.23 -7.29 -9.13
N VAL A 6 -3.62 -8.43 -8.57
CA VAL A 6 -4.42 -8.49 -7.35
C VAL A 6 -3.52 -8.76 -6.15
N VAL A 7 -3.63 -7.92 -5.12
CA VAL A 7 -2.95 -8.10 -3.83
C VAL A 7 -3.99 -8.40 -2.76
N ILE A 8 -3.81 -9.49 -2.03
CA ILE A 8 -4.70 -9.90 -0.94
C ILE A 8 -4.03 -9.57 0.41
N GLY A 9 -4.63 -8.62 1.13
CA GLY A 9 -4.16 -8.07 2.41
C GLY A 9 -3.49 -6.71 2.26
N ALA A 10 -3.91 -5.74 3.06
CA ALA A 10 -3.37 -4.39 3.15
C ALA A 10 -2.52 -4.18 4.42
N GLY A 11 -1.76 -5.21 4.81
CA GLY A 11 -0.67 -5.08 5.79
C GLY A 11 0.58 -4.47 5.17
N ILE A 12 1.66 -4.35 5.96
CA ILE A 12 2.94 -3.76 5.52
C ILE A 12 3.48 -4.42 4.24
N GLY A 13 3.47 -5.76 4.17
CA GLY A 13 3.94 -6.49 2.99
C GLY A 13 3.07 -6.24 1.75
N GLY A 14 1.74 -6.32 1.90
CA GLY A 14 0.81 -6.13 0.78
C GLY A 14 0.81 -4.71 0.24
N LEU A 15 0.86 -3.70 1.12
CA LEU A 15 0.99 -2.30 0.70
C LEU A 15 2.33 -2.04 0.01
N SER A 16 3.44 -2.55 0.55
CA SER A 16 4.76 -2.44 -0.09
C SER A 16 4.79 -3.05 -1.48
N SER A 17 4.26 -4.28 -1.65
CA SER A 17 4.15 -4.90 -2.96
C SER A 17 3.27 -4.09 -3.91
N ALA A 18 2.11 -3.60 -3.44
CA ALA A 18 1.19 -2.82 -4.26
C ALA A 18 1.82 -1.50 -4.73
N ILE A 19 2.57 -0.81 -3.87
CA ILE A 19 3.30 0.41 -4.21
C ILE A 19 4.35 0.10 -5.30
N HIS A 20 5.19 -0.92 -5.13
CA HIS A 20 6.21 -1.28 -6.14
C HIS A 20 5.61 -1.75 -7.47
N LEU A 21 4.42 -2.36 -7.46
CA LEU A 21 3.73 -2.74 -8.68
C LEU A 21 3.12 -1.52 -9.38
N ALA A 22 2.45 -0.63 -8.63
CA ALA A 22 1.90 0.61 -9.15
C ALA A 22 3.00 1.51 -9.73
N ALA A 23 4.13 1.57 -9.04
CA ALA A 23 5.37 2.20 -9.46
C ALA A 23 5.88 1.72 -10.82
N ALA A 24 5.80 0.42 -11.06
CA ALA A 24 6.17 -0.21 -12.33
C ALA A 24 5.08 -0.03 -13.42
N GLY A 25 4.15 0.90 -13.24
CA GLY A 25 3.04 1.18 -14.15
C GLY A 25 1.97 0.09 -14.20
N GLN A 26 1.96 -0.85 -13.24
CA GLN A 26 0.95 -1.90 -13.20
C GLN A 26 -0.34 -1.37 -12.59
N ARG A 27 -1.48 -1.78 -13.13
CA ARG A 27 -2.77 -1.56 -12.49
C ARG A 27 -2.90 -2.55 -11.33
N VAL A 28 -3.00 -2.05 -10.10
CA VAL A 28 -3.08 -2.89 -8.89
C VAL A 28 -4.44 -2.75 -8.23
N VAL A 29 -5.01 -3.86 -7.75
CA VAL A 29 -6.22 -3.89 -6.92
C VAL A 29 -5.89 -4.62 -5.61
N ILE A 30 -6.17 -3.98 -4.47
CA ILE A 30 -5.93 -4.55 -3.14
C ILE A 30 -7.28 -4.95 -2.54
N PHE A 31 -7.35 -6.16 -1.98
CA PHE A 31 -8.48 -6.61 -1.16
C PHE A 31 -8.04 -6.77 0.29
N GLU A 32 -8.76 -6.13 1.21
CA GLU A 32 -8.53 -6.22 2.66
C GLU A 32 -9.85 -6.59 3.34
N GLN A 33 -9.77 -7.47 4.34
CA GLN A 33 -10.94 -7.90 5.10
C GLN A 33 -11.35 -6.88 6.16
N ASN A 34 -10.38 -6.14 6.70
CA ASN A 34 -10.60 -5.11 7.70
C ASN A 34 -11.16 -3.83 7.06
N PRO A 35 -11.88 -3.00 7.83
CA PRO A 35 -12.37 -1.70 7.35
C PRO A 35 -11.27 -0.70 6.99
N ALA A 36 -10.02 -0.94 7.43
CA ALA A 36 -8.88 -0.07 7.22
C ALA A 36 -7.61 -0.87 6.87
N ALA A 37 -6.72 -0.24 6.09
CA ALA A 37 -5.38 -0.75 5.84
C ALA A 37 -4.50 -0.68 7.10
N GLY A 38 -3.46 -1.50 7.16
CA GLY A 38 -2.54 -1.63 8.30
C GLY A 38 -2.37 -3.07 8.79
N GLY A 39 -3.20 -4.01 8.33
CA GLY A 39 -3.15 -5.41 8.76
C GLY A 39 -3.26 -5.55 10.28
N THR A 40 -2.34 -6.30 10.90
CA THR A 40 -2.34 -6.60 12.35
C THR A 40 -2.14 -5.38 13.26
N THR A 41 -1.79 -4.22 12.69
CA THR A 41 -1.74 -2.97 13.48
C THR A 41 -3.13 -2.42 13.79
N HIS A 42 -4.18 -2.88 13.10
CA HIS A 42 -5.57 -2.48 13.31
C HIS A 42 -6.37 -3.52 14.14
N PRO A 43 -7.20 -3.11 15.11
CA PRO A 43 -7.24 -1.81 15.79
C PRO A 43 -6.20 -1.78 16.92
N GLY A 44 -5.28 -0.82 16.91
CA GLY A 44 -4.25 -0.72 17.95
C GLY A 44 -3.52 0.60 17.95
N GLY A 45 -2.76 0.87 19.01
CA GLY A 45 -1.95 2.10 19.14
C GLY A 45 -0.91 2.30 18.03
N GLY A 46 -0.63 1.26 17.23
CA GLY A 46 0.25 1.32 16.07
C GLY A 46 -0.40 1.89 14.80
N VAL A 47 -1.74 2.02 14.72
CA VAL A 47 -2.42 2.52 13.50
C VAL A 47 -1.95 3.93 13.11
N PRO A 48 -1.93 4.94 14.01
CA PRO A 48 -1.49 6.28 13.62
C PRO A 48 -0.05 6.27 13.09
N LEU A 49 0.85 5.51 13.74
CA LEU A 49 2.24 5.40 13.32
C LEU A 49 2.34 4.75 11.94
N VAL A 50 1.71 3.60 11.72
CA VAL A 50 1.84 2.86 10.46
C VAL A 50 1.19 3.60 9.30
N THR A 51 0.09 4.31 9.52
CA THR A 51 -0.56 5.11 8.48
C THR A 51 0.28 6.33 8.13
N LEU A 52 0.83 7.05 9.12
CA LEU A 52 1.68 8.21 8.88
C LEU A 52 3.01 7.83 8.21
N SER A 53 3.67 6.78 8.70
CA SER A 53 4.93 6.29 8.11
C SER A 53 4.70 5.68 6.74
N GLY A 54 3.60 4.93 6.55
CA GLY A 54 3.18 4.38 5.28
C GLY A 54 2.92 5.46 4.23
N ARG A 55 2.29 6.58 4.62
CA ARG A 55 2.11 7.75 3.74
C ARG A 55 3.45 8.36 3.32
N VAL A 56 4.33 8.66 4.29
CA VAL A 56 5.65 9.26 4.00
C VAL A 56 6.47 8.34 3.08
N ALA A 57 6.48 7.04 3.35
CA ALA A 57 7.18 6.08 2.51
C ALA A 57 6.56 6.01 1.10
N ALA A 58 5.23 6.07 0.97
CA ALA A 58 4.57 6.09 -0.32
C ALA A 58 4.87 7.39 -1.10
N GLU A 59 4.88 8.54 -0.43
CA GLU A 59 5.26 9.83 -1.02
C GLU A 59 6.70 9.79 -1.56
N MET A 60 7.66 9.32 -0.74
CA MET A 60 9.06 9.16 -1.18
C MET A 60 9.18 8.23 -2.39
N VAL A 61 8.45 7.11 -2.38
CA VAL A 61 8.47 6.19 -3.52
C VAL A 61 7.86 6.85 -4.76
N MET A 62 6.76 7.59 -4.63
CA MET A 62 6.17 8.29 -5.76
C MET A 62 7.07 9.40 -6.32
N GLU A 63 7.82 10.11 -5.48
CA GLU A 63 8.87 11.05 -5.90
C GLU A 63 9.99 10.35 -6.67
N ASP A 64 10.50 9.22 -6.14
CA ASP A 64 11.56 8.42 -6.79
C ASP A 64 11.16 7.89 -8.18
N LEU A 65 9.85 7.77 -8.42
CA LEU A 65 9.28 7.21 -9.65
C LEU A 65 8.70 8.29 -10.58
N ASP A 66 8.83 9.57 -10.23
CA ASP A 66 8.35 10.71 -11.03
C ASP A 66 6.84 10.62 -11.34
N VAL A 67 6.04 10.11 -10.40
CA VAL A 67 4.58 9.92 -10.55
C VAL A 67 3.74 11.03 -9.90
N VAL A 68 4.36 12.02 -9.25
CA VAL A 68 3.74 13.23 -8.68
C VAL A 68 4.68 14.43 -8.73
#